data_AF-A0A9D3MS34-F1
#
_entry.id   AF-A0A9D3MS34-F1
#
_cell.length_a   1.000
_cell.length_b   1.000
_cell.length_c   1.000
_cell.angle_alpha   90.00
_cell.angle_beta   90.00
_cell.angle_gamma   90.00
#
_symmetry.space_group_name_H-M   'P 1'
#
loop_
_entity.id
_entity.type
_entity.pdbx_description
1 polymer ?
#
loop_
_entity_poly.entity_id
_entity_poly.type
_entity_poly.pdbx_seq_one_letter_code
_entity_poly.pdbx_strand_id
1 'polypeptide(L)'
;MGEAFRVQLPPALNAGIASLPEASKLVMSYVAAVCGKGQEVNKVKEQLLQSNPVLEAFGNAKTVRNDNSSRFGKYMDIEFDFKGDPLGGVISNYLLEKSRVVKQPRGERNFHIFYQLLSGAPEDTLKKLKLDRDFSKYNYLSLDSAVVNGLDDAACFRTVRNAMQIVGFMEDEVQSVLELVAAVLKLGNIEFKPESRVNGLDEAREGQER
;
A
#
# COMPACT_ATOMS: atom_id res chain seq x y z
N MET A 1 0.76 34.67 20.55
CA MET A 1 0.67 33.58 19.57
C MET A 1 0.66 32.29 20.38
N GLY A 2 -0.49 31.65 20.52
CA GLY A 2 -0.61 30.41 21.30
C GLY A 2 -0.26 29.22 20.41
N GLU A 3 0.65 28.36 20.87
CA GLU A 3 1.06 27.16 20.14
C GLU A 3 -0.08 26.14 20.10
N ALA A 4 -0.39 25.62 18.91
CA ALA A 4 -1.25 24.46 18.74
C ALA A 4 -0.60 23.23 19.39
N PHE A 5 -1.38 22.41 20.10
CA PHE A 5 -0.85 21.19 20.71
C PHE A 5 -1.09 19.97 19.83
N ARG A 6 -0.07 19.11 19.73
CA ARG A 6 -0.10 17.86 18.96
C ARG A 6 -0.19 16.66 19.89
N VAL A 7 -1.15 15.78 19.63
CA VAL A 7 -1.22 14.48 20.31
C VAL A 7 -0.54 13.45 19.42
N GLN A 8 0.60 12.97 19.90
CA GLN A 8 1.43 11.96 19.26
C GLN A 8 0.89 10.56 19.54
N LEU A 9 0.49 9.84 18.50
CA LEU A 9 0.11 8.44 18.63
C LEU A 9 1.36 7.54 18.59
N PRO A 10 1.38 6.44 19.37
CA PRO A 10 2.53 5.55 19.41
C PRO A 10 2.86 5.03 18.01
N PRO A 11 4.15 5.00 17.62
CA PRO A 11 4.55 4.50 16.31
C PRO A 11 4.18 3.02 16.20
N ALA A 12 3.73 2.61 15.01
CA ALA A 12 3.54 1.19 14.68
C ALA A 12 4.91 0.53 14.50
N LEU A 13 5.66 0.33 15.59
CA LEU A 13 6.96 -0.31 15.56
C LEU A 13 6.79 -1.83 15.73
N ASN A 14 6.85 -2.55 14.62
CA ASN A 14 7.38 -3.91 14.49
C ASN A 14 6.93 -5.01 15.48
N ALA A 15 5.74 -4.93 16.08
CA ALA A 15 5.17 -6.02 16.86
C ALA A 15 3.81 -6.41 16.27
N GLY A 16 3.67 -7.67 15.88
CA GLY A 16 2.43 -8.27 15.40
C GLY A 16 1.37 -8.35 16.49
N ILE A 17 0.95 -7.21 17.02
CA ILE A 17 -0.09 -7.12 18.02
C ILE A 17 -1.30 -6.49 17.37
N ALA A 18 -2.33 -7.32 17.19
CA ALA A 18 -3.71 -6.94 16.92
C ALA A 18 -4.34 -6.14 18.10
N SER A 19 -3.56 -5.32 18.80
CA SER A 19 -3.97 -4.43 19.89
C SER A 19 -3.48 -2.99 19.72
N LEU A 20 -2.58 -2.70 18.75
CA LEU A 20 -2.13 -1.33 18.46
C LEU A 20 -3.20 -0.48 17.76
N PRO A 21 -4.00 -1.03 16.82
CA PRO A 21 -5.18 -0.33 16.30
C PRO A 21 -6.18 -0.03 17.43
N GLU A 22 -6.37 -0.95 18.38
CA GLU A 22 -7.24 -0.80 19.54
C GLU A 22 -6.74 0.29 20.49
N ALA A 23 -5.44 0.31 20.81
CA ALA A 23 -4.83 1.35 21.64
C ALA A 23 -4.94 2.74 21.00
N SER A 24 -4.69 2.85 19.69
CA SER A 24 -4.87 4.11 18.96
C SER A 24 -6.33 4.55 18.95
N LYS A 25 -7.28 3.62 18.75
CA LYS A 25 -8.73 3.88 18.83
C LYS A 25 -9.14 4.36 20.22
N LEU A 26 -8.59 3.79 21.29
CA LEU A 26 -8.85 4.18 22.68
C LEU A 26 -8.37 5.60 22.96
N VAL A 27 -7.12 5.92 22.60
CA VAL A 27 -6.57 7.28 22.76
C VAL A 27 -7.40 8.29 21.97
N MET A 28 -7.72 8.00 20.70
CA MET A 28 -8.57 8.88 19.87
C MET A 28 -9.98 9.05 20.46
N SER A 29 -10.57 7.99 21.02
CA SER A 29 -11.92 8.05 21.60
C SER A 29 -11.94 8.83 22.91
N TYR A 30 -10.89 8.72 23.72
CA TYR A 30 -10.72 9.53 24.92
C TYR A 30 -10.60 11.01 24.57
N VAL A 31 -9.73 11.35 23.62
CA VAL A 31 -9.54 12.74 23.18
C VAL A 31 -10.84 13.31 22.59
N ALA A 32 -11.59 12.53 21.80
CA ALA A 32 -12.91 12.93 21.30
C ALA A 32 -13.94 13.21 22.41
N ALA A 33 -13.89 12.44 23.51
CA ALA A 33 -14.79 12.62 24.64
C ALA A 33 -14.45 13.87 25.48
N VAL A 34 -13.16 14.22 25.60
CA VAL A 34 -12.71 15.34 26.45
C VAL A 34 -12.84 16.71 25.75
N CYS A 35 -12.71 16.79 24.43
CA CYS A 35 -12.72 18.05 23.69
C CYS A 35 -14.11 18.72 23.50
N GLY A 36 -15.21 18.11 23.96
CA GLY A 36 -16.57 18.69 23.84
C GLY A 36 -17.13 18.81 22.41
N LYS A 37 -16.30 18.65 21.38
CA LYS A 37 -16.64 18.66 19.94
C LYS A 37 -16.50 17.28 19.30
N GLY A 38 -17.16 16.29 19.89
CA GLY A 38 -17.02 14.88 19.51
C GLY A 38 -17.25 14.59 18.01
N GLN A 39 -18.13 15.34 17.32
CA GLN A 39 -18.41 15.11 15.89
C GLN A 39 -17.22 15.44 14.97
N GLU A 40 -16.55 16.58 15.18
CA GLU A 40 -15.40 16.98 14.35
C GLU A 40 -14.20 16.06 14.61
N VAL A 41 -13.95 15.70 15.88
CA VAL A 41 -12.89 14.73 16.24
C VAL A 41 -13.20 13.36 15.64
N ASN A 42 -14.47 12.93 15.67
CA ASN A 42 -14.86 11.65 15.09
C ASN A 42 -14.66 11.59 13.57
N LYS A 43 -14.84 12.71 12.85
CA LYS A 43 -14.58 12.78 11.41
C LYS A 43 -13.09 12.61 11.09
N VAL A 44 -12.21 13.33 11.79
CA VAL A 44 -10.76 13.19 11.65
C VAL A 44 -10.31 11.78 12.04
N LYS A 45 -10.86 11.25 13.14
CA LYS A 45 -10.61 9.87 13.59
C LYS A 45 -10.99 8.86 12.51
N GLU A 46 -12.16 9.00 11.90
CA GLU A 46 -12.63 8.08 10.86
C GLU A 46 -11.71 8.12 9.64
N GLN A 47 -11.30 9.30 9.17
CA GLN A 47 -10.34 9.42 8.07
C GLN A 47 -8.99 8.75 8.41
N LEU A 48 -8.47 8.96 9.62
CA LEU A 48 -7.23 8.31 10.07
C LEU A 48 -7.38 6.78 10.13
N LEU A 49 -8.50 6.26 10.65
CA LEU A 49 -8.74 4.83 10.72
C LEU A 49 -8.90 4.20 9.33
N GLN A 50 -9.59 4.88 8.42
CA GLN A 50 -9.80 4.42 7.03
C GLN A 50 -8.54 4.56 6.17
N SER A 51 -7.56 5.37 6.57
CA SER A 51 -6.26 5.38 5.89
C SER A 51 -5.47 4.08 6.10
N ASN A 52 -5.74 3.32 7.18
CA ASN A 52 -4.95 2.14 7.53
C ASN A 52 -5.00 1.03 6.46
N PRO A 53 -6.17 0.58 5.97
CA PRO A 53 -6.22 -0.38 4.87
C PRO A 53 -5.37 0.02 3.66
N VAL A 54 -5.37 1.31 3.31
CA VAL A 54 -4.55 1.83 2.20
C VAL A 54 -3.06 1.69 2.55
N LEU A 55 -2.64 2.20 3.69
CA LEU A 55 -1.23 2.14 4.11
C LEU A 55 -0.73 0.70 4.29
N GLU A 56 -1.58 -0.21 4.78
CA GLU A 56 -1.24 -1.63 4.92
C GLU A 56 -1.11 -2.30 3.54
N ALA A 57 -1.97 -1.97 2.57
CA ALA A 57 -1.84 -2.52 1.22
C ALA A 57 -0.49 -2.17 0.58
N PHE A 58 -0.03 -0.93 0.74
CA PHE A 58 1.22 -0.44 0.15
C PHE A 58 2.47 -0.69 1.00
N GLY A 59 2.32 -0.91 2.31
CA GLY A 59 3.42 -0.92 3.27
C GLY A 59 3.58 -2.22 4.05
N ASN A 60 2.59 -3.13 4.01
CA ASN A 60 2.69 -4.42 4.66
C ASN A 60 2.96 -5.54 3.65
N ALA A 61 3.64 -6.57 4.14
CA ALA A 61 3.93 -7.79 3.38
C ALA A 61 3.91 -9.01 4.29
N LYS A 62 3.67 -10.18 3.69
CA LYS A 62 3.84 -11.46 4.37
C LYS A 62 5.32 -11.82 4.47
N THR A 63 5.76 -12.15 5.68
CA THR A 63 7.10 -12.66 5.99
C THR A 63 7.02 -14.13 6.42
N VAL A 64 8.14 -14.78 6.71
CA VAL A 64 8.13 -16.17 7.21
C VAL A 64 7.42 -16.31 8.56
N ARG A 65 7.44 -15.26 9.40
CA ARG A 65 6.94 -15.30 10.78
C ARG A 65 5.64 -14.53 11.02
N ASN A 66 5.24 -13.68 10.09
CA ASN A 66 4.09 -12.80 10.22
C ASN A 66 3.45 -12.57 8.86
N ASP A 67 2.16 -12.90 8.74
CA ASP A 67 1.38 -12.78 7.51
C ASP A 67 1.02 -11.33 7.14
N ASN A 68 1.05 -10.40 8.10
CA ASN A 68 0.77 -8.99 7.89
C ASN A 68 1.80 -8.10 8.60
N SER A 69 3.06 -8.14 8.16
CA SER A 69 4.14 -7.34 8.76
C SER A 69 4.24 -5.98 8.10
N SER A 70 4.17 -4.91 8.89
CA SER A 70 4.54 -3.57 8.41
C SER A 70 6.03 -3.49 8.10
N ARG A 71 6.35 -2.98 6.91
CA ARG A 71 7.71 -2.79 6.40
C ARG A 71 8.02 -1.30 6.20
N PHE A 72 7.37 -0.47 7.00
CA PHE A 72 7.55 0.97 7.12
C PHE A 72 7.22 1.39 8.55
N GLY A 73 7.81 2.48 9.01
CA GLY A 73 7.38 3.20 10.21
C GLY A 73 6.21 4.12 9.87
N LYS A 74 5.18 4.10 10.71
CA LYS A 74 4.03 5.01 10.62
C LYS A 74 3.96 5.88 11.86
N TYR A 75 3.77 7.16 11.64
CA TYR A 75 3.59 8.17 12.67
C TYR A 75 2.31 8.95 12.41
N MET A 76 1.54 9.21 13.45
CA MET A 76 0.25 9.89 13.35
C MET A 76 0.13 10.96 14.43
N ASP A 77 -0.11 12.19 14.00
CA ASP A 77 -0.41 13.34 14.86
C ASP A 77 -1.87 13.74 14.67
N ILE A 78 -2.50 14.16 15.76
CA ILE A 78 -3.77 14.91 15.72
C ILE A 78 -3.47 16.32 16.24
N GLU A 79 -3.87 17.31 15.47
CA GLU A 79 -3.63 18.72 15.75
C GLU A 79 -4.88 19.33 16.37
N PHE A 80 -4.67 20.10 17.45
CA PHE A 80 -5.72 20.84 18.15
C PHE A 80 -5.37 22.31 18.23
N ASP A 81 -6.39 23.15 18.16
CA ASP A 81 -6.24 24.57 18.44
C ASP A 81 -6.06 24.82 19.95
N PHE A 82 -5.77 26.06 20.31
CA PHE A 82 -5.56 26.45 21.72
C PHE A 82 -6.80 26.29 22.61
N LYS A 83 -7.99 26.12 22.03
CA LYS A 83 -9.26 25.89 22.75
C LYS A 83 -9.53 24.40 22.94
N GLY A 84 -8.75 23.51 22.32
CA GLY A 84 -8.96 22.06 22.33
C GLY A 84 -9.81 21.56 21.17
N ASP A 85 -10.09 22.40 20.18
CA ASP A 85 -10.84 22.00 18.99
C ASP A 85 -9.93 21.27 18.01
N PRO A 86 -10.34 20.11 17.46
CA PRO A 86 -9.54 19.39 16.47
C PRO A 86 -9.40 20.20 15.18
N LEU A 87 -8.18 20.44 14.75
CA LEU A 87 -7.87 21.09 13.47
C LEU A 87 -7.72 20.06 12.34
N GLY A 88 -7.20 18.87 12.65
CA GLY A 88 -6.92 17.83 11.66
C GLY A 88 -5.93 16.79 12.18
N GLY A 89 -5.32 16.06 11.26
CA GLY A 89 -4.28 15.10 11.59
C GLY A 89 -3.28 14.92 10.44
N VAL A 90 -2.07 14.52 10.80
CA VAL A 90 -0.96 14.29 9.87
C VAL A 90 -0.47 12.87 10.02
N ILE A 91 -0.34 12.15 8.90
CA ILE A 91 0.30 10.84 8.85
C ILE A 91 1.64 10.99 8.16
N SER A 92 2.71 10.59 8.84
CA SER A 92 4.06 10.59 8.28
C SER A 92 4.59 9.16 8.20
N ASN A 93 5.09 8.78 7.02
CA ASN A 93 5.70 7.48 6.77
C ASN A 93 7.22 7.57 6.75
N TYR A 94 7.89 6.56 7.30
CA TYR A 94 9.35 6.50 7.41
C TYR A 94 9.87 5.12 7.01
N LEU A 95 11.08 5.07 6.46
CA LEU A 95 11.85 3.83 6.26
C LEU A 95 11.09 2.70 5.55
N LEU A 96 10.34 3.01 4.49
CA LEU A 96 9.73 1.98 3.64
C LEU A 96 10.83 1.08 3.05
N GLU A 97 10.68 -0.24 3.18
CA GLU A 97 11.59 -1.25 2.63
C GLU A 97 11.49 -1.35 1.09
N LYS A 98 11.97 -0.33 0.38
CA LYS A 98 11.87 -0.22 -1.09
C LYS A 98 12.48 -1.42 -1.83
N SER A 99 13.51 -2.05 -1.28
CA SER A 99 14.15 -3.23 -1.88
C SER A 99 13.21 -4.42 -2.04
N ARG A 100 12.17 -4.53 -1.19
CA ARG A 100 11.18 -5.60 -1.28
C ARG A 100 10.39 -5.57 -2.58
N VAL A 101 10.25 -4.41 -3.22
CA VAL A 101 9.51 -4.29 -4.49
C VAL A 101 10.16 -5.16 -5.57
N VAL A 102 11.49 -5.17 -5.65
CA VAL A 102 12.23 -5.82 -6.75
C VAL A 102 12.69 -7.23 -6.41
N LYS A 103 12.82 -7.57 -5.12
CA LYS A 103 13.28 -8.90 -4.68
C LYS A 103 12.79 -9.21 -3.27
N GLN A 104 12.28 -10.42 -3.07
CA GLN A 104 11.82 -10.91 -1.78
C GLN A 104 12.61 -12.13 -1.32
N PRO A 105 12.81 -12.32 0.00
CA PRO A 105 13.33 -13.57 0.54
C PRO A 105 12.39 -14.75 0.22
N ARG A 106 12.96 -15.96 0.10
CA ARG A 106 12.17 -17.17 -0.13
C ARG A 106 11.17 -17.39 1.01
N GLY A 107 9.92 -17.72 0.67
CA GLY A 107 8.84 -17.91 1.64
C GLY A 107 8.17 -16.61 2.09
N GLU A 108 8.54 -15.46 1.50
CA GLU A 108 7.92 -14.17 1.73
C GLU A 108 7.19 -13.65 0.49
N ARG A 109 6.28 -12.70 0.69
CA ARG A 109 5.58 -11.98 -0.36
C ARG A 109 6.19 -10.59 -0.59
N ASN A 110 5.85 -10.02 -1.75
CA ASN A 110 5.92 -8.59 -1.98
C ASN A 110 4.81 -7.86 -1.18
N PHE A 111 4.67 -6.55 -1.34
CA PHE A 111 3.58 -5.78 -0.72
C PHE A 111 2.21 -6.26 -1.17
N HIS A 112 1.24 -6.20 -0.26
CA HIS A 112 -0.10 -6.79 -0.47
C HIS A 112 -0.83 -6.20 -1.68
N ILE A 113 -0.64 -4.91 -1.99
CA ILE A 113 -1.34 -4.23 -3.08
C ILE A 113 -1.17 -4.94 -4.43
N PHE A 114 -0.03 -5.57 -4.71
CA PHE A 114 0.18 -6.29 -5.96
C PHE A 114 -0.72 -7.52 -6.06
N TYR A 115 -0.80 -8.31 -4.98
CA TYR A 115 -1.64 -9.52 -4.93
C TYR A 115 -3.13 -9.16 -4.91
N GLN A 116 -3.48 -8.12 -4.15
CA GLN A 116 -4.84 -7.58 -4.08
C GLN A 116 -5.31 -7.06 -5.45
N LEU A 117 -4.49 -6.30 -6.16
CA LEU A 117 -4.81 -5.77 -7.49
C LEU A 117 -5.11 -6.91 -8.48
N LEU A 118 -4.20 -7.89 -8.60
CA LEU A 118 -4.36 -8.99 -9.56
C LEU A 118 -5.52 -9.94 -9.20
N SER A 119 -5.77 -10.14 -7.90
CA SER A 119 -6.85 -11.02 -7.44
C SER A 119 -8.22 -10.34 -7.49
N GLY A 120 -8.30 -9.06 -7.12
CA GLY A 120 -9.54 -8.36 -6.83
C GLY A 120 -10.03 -7.38 -7.89
N ALA A 121 -9.16 -6.91 -8.80
CA ALA A 121 -9.62 -5.98 -9.82
C ALA A 121 -10.55 -6.65 -10.85
N PRO A 122 -11.56 -5.93 -11.36
CA PRO A 122 -12.38 -6.40 -12.47
C PRO A 122 -11.55 -6.69 -13.72
N GLU A 123 -12.03 -7.59 -14.56
CA GLU A 123 -11.32 -8.00 -15.78
C GLU A 123 -11.07 -6.81 -16.73
N ASP A 124 -12.04 -5.90 -16.86
CA ASP A 124 -11.88 -4.69 -17.68
C ASP A 124 -10.81 -3.75 -17.12
N THR A 125 -10.66 -3.67 -15.80
CA THR A 125 -9.59 -2.90 -15.17
C THR A 125 -8.22 -3.53 -15.46
N LEU A 126 -8.09 -4.85 -15.31
CA LEU A 126 -6.83 -5.54 -15.61
C LEU A 126 -6.44 -5.42 -17.09
N LYS A 127 -7.41 -5.53 -18.01
CA LYS A 127 -7.19 -5.29 -19.44
C LYS A 127 -6.68 -3.88 -19.73
N LYS A 128 -7.30 -2.85 -19.12
CA LYS A 128 -6.83 -1.45 -19.25
C LYS A 128 -5.41 -1.27 -18.73
N LEU A 129 -5.09 -1.90 -17.59
CA LEU A 129 -3.77 -1.88 -16.98
C LEU A 129 -2.75 -2.78 -17.69
N LYS A 130 -3.19 -3.57 -18.68
CA LYS A 130 -2.40 -4.59 -19.38
C LYS A 130 -1.73 -5.58 -18.41
N LEU A 131 -2.52 -6.04 -17.44
CA LEU A 131 -2.13 -7.02 -16.44
C LEU A 131 -2.87 -8.34 -16.68
N ASP A 132 -2.14 -9.44 -16.55
CA ASP A 132 -2.67 -10.78 -16.36
C ASP A 132 -2.85 -11.11 -14.88
N ARG A 133 -3.85 -11.91 -14.52
CA ARG A 133 -4.06 -12.39 -13.14
C ARG A 133 -3.02 -13.40 -12.66
N ASP A 134 -2.34 -14.05 -13.61
CA ASP A 134 -1.37 -15.09 -13.31
C ASP A 134 -0.09 -14.50 -12.71
N PHE A 135 0.15 -14.79 -11.43
CA PHE A 135 1.33 -14.33 -10.70
C PHE A 135 2.65 -14.81 -11.33
N SER A 136 2.65 -15.94 -12.06
CA SER A 136 3.86 -16.49 -12.67
C SER A 136 4.45 -15.61 -13.76
N LYS A 137 3.65 -14.69 -14.31
CA LYS A 137 4.05 -13.78 -15.36
C LYS A 137 4.82 -12.56 -14.86
N TYR A 138 5.07 -12.42 -13.56
CA TYR A 138 5.72 -11.24 -12.99
C TYR A 138 6.94 -11.61 -12.15
N ASN A 139 8.12 -11.16 -12.58
CA ASN A 139 9.38 -11.43 -11.89
C ASN A 139 9.46 -10.84 -10.48
N TYR A 140 8.66 -9.80 -10.19
CA TYR A 140 8.60 -9.17 -8.87
C TYR A 140 7.63 -9.85 -7.89
N LEU A 141 6.95 -10.93 -8.30
CA LEU A 141 6.05 -11.71 -7.44
C LEU A 141 6.60 -13.11 -7.20
N SER A 142 6.53 -13.54 -5.95
CA SER A 142 6.85 -14.91 -5.55
C SER A 142 5.64 -15.83 -5.73
N LEU A 143 5.75 -16.82 -6.63
CA LEU A 143 4.74 -17.86 -6.86
C LEU A 143 4.50 -18.74 -5.63
N ASP A 144 5.58 -19.23 -5.02
CA ASP A 144 5.54 -20.17 -3.88
C ASP A 144 4.83 -19.59 -2.65
N SER A 145 4.74 -18.27 -2.56
CA SER A 145 4.10 -17.56 -1.45
C SER A 145 2.90 -16.74 -1.91
N ALA A 146 2.42 -16.93 -3.15
CA ALA A 146 1.36 -16.11 -3.74
C ALA A 146 -0.01 -16.32 -3.10
N VAL A 147 -0.23 -17.41 -2.35
CA VAL A 147 -1.47 -17.69 -1.58
C VAL A 147 -1.12 -17.80 -0.08
N VAL A 148 -1.92 -17.15 0.77
CA VAL A 148 -1.77 -17.13 2.23
C VAL A 148 -3.06 -17.65 2.81
N ASN A 149 -2.97 -18.65 3.68
CA ASN A 149 -4.14 -19.31 4.25
C ASN A 149 -4.98 -18.31 5.05
N GLY A 150 -6.28 -18.26 4.77
CA GLY A 150 -7.22 -17.37 5.46
C GLY A 150 -7.18 -15.90 5.00
N LEU A 151 -6.37 -15.55 4.00
CA LEU A 151 -6.34 -14.21 3.40
C LEU A 151 -7.05 -14.21 2.04
N ASP A 152 -8.10 -13.40 1.91
CA ASP A 152 -8.78 -13.14 0.63
C ASP A 152 -8.29 -11.81 0.06
N ASP A 153 -7.26 -11.88 -0.80
CA ASP A 153 -6.68 -10.72 -1.47
C ASP A 153 -7.72 -9.95 -2.32
N ALA A 154 -8.73 -10.62 -2.87
CA ALA A 154 -9.79 -9.98 -3.65
C ALA A 154 -10.77 -9.18 -2.78
N ALA A 155 -11.13 -9.72 -1.60
CA ALA A 155 -11.89 -8.97 -0.60
C ALA A 155 -11.08 -7.79 -0.05
N CYS A 156 -9.81 -8.00 0.28
CA CYS A 156 -8.92 -6.94 0.72
C CYS A 156 -8.81 -5.81 -0.30
N PHE A 157 -8.74 -6.11 -1.60
CA PHE A 157 -8.73 -5.08 -2.65
C PHE A 157 -9.99 -4.20 -2.64
N ARG A 158 -11.18 -4.80 -2.43
CA ARG A 158 -12.43 -4.03 -2.31
C ARG A 158 -12.41 -3.13 -1.09
N THR A 159 -11.90 -3.63 0.05
CA THR A 159 -11.71 -2.84 1.27
C THR A 159 -10.77 -1.66 1.02
N VAL A 160 -9.66 -1.86 0.31
CA VAL A 160 -8.70 -0.79 -0.03
C VAL A 160 -9.33 0.26 -0.93
N ARG A 161 -10.04 -0.13 -2.01
CA ARG A 161 -10.73 0.86 -2.86
C ARG A 161 -11.76 1.66 -2.08
N ASN A 162 -12.56 1.00 -1.25
CA ASN A 162 -13.55 1.69 -0.42
C ASN A 162 -12.88 2.66 0.57
N ALA A 163 -11.78 2.23 1.19
CA ALA A 163 -11.00 3.07 2.08
C ALA A 163 -10.41 4.31 1.36
N MET A 164 -9.90 4.17 0.14
CA MET A 164 -9.42 5.31 -0.66
C MET A 164 -10.55 6.31 -0.93
N GLN A 165 -11.75 5.84 -1.27
CA GLN A 165 -12.92 6.71 -1.48
C GLN A 165 -13.33 7.46 -0.20
N ILE A 166 -13.34 6.78 0.96
CA ILE A 166 -13.69 7.43 2.25
C ILE A 166 -12.63 8.47 2.66
N VAL A 167 -11.36 8.20 2.39
CA VAL A 167 -10.26 9.15 2.66
C VAL A 167 -10.33 10.37 1.73
N GLY A 168 -11.03 10.25 0.59
CA GLY A 168 -11.35 11.37 -0.30
C GLY A 168 -10.66 11.34 -1.66
N PHE A 169 -10.10 10.19 -2.07
CA PHE A 169 -9.57 10.04 -3.42
C PHE A 169 -10.70 10.01 -4.44
N MET A 170 -10.55 10.78 -5.51
CA MET A 170 -11.44 10.72 -6.66
C MET A 170 -11.17 9.45 -7.49
N GLU A 171 -12.16 8.99 -8.27
CA GLU A 171 -12.03 7.74 -9.02
C GLU A 171 -10.90 7.77 -10.07
N ASP A 172 -10.61 8.92 -10.66
CA ASP A 172 -9.48 9.14 -11.56
C ASP A 172 -8.13 9.12 -10.83
N GLU A 173 -8.07 9.62 -9.60
CA GLU A 173 -6.88 9.51 -8.75
C GLU A 173 -6.63 8.05 -8.33
N VAL A 174 -7.67 7.31 -7.93
CA VAL A 174 -7.57 5.87 -7.64
C VAL A 174 -7.07 5.12 -8.87
N GLN A 175 -7.65 5.41 -10.04
CA GLN A 175 -7.23 4.79 -11.30
C GLN A 175 -5.76 5.09 -11.62
N SER A 176 -5.31 6.33 -11.45
CA SER A 176 -3.91 6.75 -11.66
C SER A 176 -2.94 6.03 -10.70
N VAL A 177 -3.35 5.83 -9.44
CA VAL A 177 -2.57 5.06 -8.46
C VAL A 177 -2.43 3.59 -8.91
N LEU A 178 -3.52 2.98 -9.39
CA LEU A 178 -3.46 1.59 -9.89
C LEU A 178 -2.60 1.47 -11.16
N GLU A 179 -2.62 2.47 -12.03
CA GLU A 179 -1.73 2.56 -13.20
C GLU A 179 -0.26 2.60 -12.80
N LEU A 180 0.09 3.36 -11.76
CA LEU A 180 1.44 3.40 -11.22
C LEU A 180 1.86 2.03 -10.65
N VAL A 181 0.98 1.37 -9.90
CA VAL A 181 1.24 0.01 -9.37
C VAL A 181 1.45 -0.99 -10.51
N ALA A 182 0.60 -0.93 -11.53
CA ALA A 182 0.73 -1.78 -12.73
C ALA A 182 2.05 -1.52 -13.46
N ALA A 183 2.45 -0.26 -13.63
CA ALA A 183 3.70 0.11 -14.27
C ALA A 183 4.91 -0.45 -13.52
N VAL A 184 4.95 -0.30 -12.19
CA VAL A 184 6.04 -0.84 -11.34
C VAL A 184 6.14 -2.35 -11.48
N LEU A 185 4.99 -3.05 -11.45
CA LEU A 185 4.95 -4.50 -11.56
C LEU A 185 5.47 -4.97 -12.93
N LYS A 186 5.05 -4.31 -14.01
CA LYS A 186 5.46 -4.63 -15.38
C LYS A 186 6.93 -4.31 -15.65
N LEU A 187 7.48 -3.29 -15.00
CA LEU A 187 8.89 -2.92 -15.14
C LEU A 187 9.84 -4.07 -14.74
N GLY A 188 9.42 -4.93 -13.80
CA GLY A 188 10.20 -6.10 -13.39
C GLY A 188 10.38 -7.16 -14.46
N ASN A 189 9.59 -7.12 -15.53
CA ASN A 189 9.68 -8.08 -16.64
C ASN A 189 10.61 -7.63 -17.76
N ILE A 190 11.21 -6.43 -17.66
CA ILE A 190 12.18 -5.96 -18.64
C ILE A 190 13.51 -6.67 -18.39
N GLU A 191 13.96 -7.45 -19.37
CA GLU A 191 15.27 -8.09 -19.37
C GLU A 191 16.20 -7.40 -20.35
N PHE A 192 17.46 -7.25 -19.95
CA PHE A 192 18.50 -6.68 -20.80
C PHE A 192 19.36 -7.80 -21.35
N LYS A 193 19.60 -7.76 -22.66
CA LYS A 193 20.56 -8.66 -23.32
C LYS A 193 21.78 -7.85 -23.74
N PRO A 194 23.00 -8.40 -23.61
CA PRO A 194 24.19 -7.73 -24.12
C PRO A 194 24.07 -7.57 -25.64
N GLU A 195 24.16 -6.32 -26.11
CA GLU A 195 24.26 -6.04 -27.54
C GLU A 195 25.74 -5.94 -27.90
N SER A 196 26.29 -6.99 -28.51
CA SER A 196 27.63 -6.94 -29.08
C SER A 196 27.56 -6.22 -30.42
N ARG A 197 27.77 -4.90 -30.41
CA ARG A 197 28.02 -4.13 -31.63
C ARG A 197 29.41 -4.46 -32.15
N VAL A 198 29.54 -5.57 -32.87
CA VAL A 198 30.74 -5.86 -33.66
C VAL A 198 30.60 -5.08 -34.97
N ASN A 199 31.29 -3.94 -35.07
CA ASN A 199 31.59 -3.22 -36.30
C ASN A 199 30.40 -2.78 -37.18
N GLY A 200 29.68 -1.71 -36.81
CA GLY A 200 29.13 -0.72 -37.76
C GLY A 200 28.35 -1.17 -39.00
N LEU A 201 27.85 -2.40 -39.06
CA LEU A 201 27.04 -2.93 -40.15
C LEU A 201 25.89 -3.71 -39.54
N ASP A 202 24.68 -3.17 -39.71
CA ASP A 202 23.44 -3.87 -39.43
C ASP A 202 23.41 -5.13 -40.31
N GLU A 203 23.58 -6.31 -39.71
CA GLU A 203 23.09 -7.55 -40.32
C GLU A 203 21.57 -7.55 -40.20
N ALA A 204 20.92 -6.90 -41.18
CA ALA A 204 19.54 -7.18 -41.51
C ALA A 204 19.44 -8.66 -41.88
N ARG A 205 19.04 -9.50 -40.92
CA ARG A 205 18.60 -10.87 -41.23
C ARG A 205 17.25 -10.77 -41.92
N GLU A 206 17.28 -10.83 -43.24
CA GLU A 206 16.15 -11.21 -44.08
C GLU A 206 15.59 -12.54 -43.54
N GLY A 207 14.35 -12.49 -43.06
CA GLY A 207 13.55 -13.68 -42.79
C GLY A 207 13.20 -14.33 -44.13
N GLN A 208 13.95 -15.36 -44.49
CA GLN A 208 13.66 -16.20 -45.64
C GLN A 208 12.59 -17.23 -45.24
N GLU A 209 11.50 -17.24 -46.00
CA GLU A 209 10.39 -18.19 -45.95
C GLU A 209 10.86 -19.64 -45.85
N ARG A 210 10.21 -20.43 -44.97
CA ARG A 210 9.58 -21.74 -45.26
C ARG A 210 8.85 -22.28 -44.05
#